data_AF-A0A1P8Q206-F1
#
_entry.id   AF-A0A1P8Q206-F1
#
_cell.length_a   1.000
_cell.length_b   1.000
_cell.length_c   1.000
_cell.angle_alpha   90.00
_cell.angle_beta   90.00
_cell.angle_gamma   90.00
#
_symmetry.space_group_name_H-M   'P 1'
#
loop_
_entity.id
_entity.type
_entity.pdbx_description
1 polymer ?
#
loop_
_entity_poly.entity_id
_entity_poly.type
_entity_poly.pdbx_seq_one_letter_code
_entity_poly.pdbx_strand_id
1 'polypeptide(L)' 'MNDTRNLDKILKEVENTNLQVLMNSALNEQNPDKKKVLLALYTYALDKKQDELINRKKFVI' A
#
# COMPACT_ATOMS: atom_id res chain seq x y z
N MET A 1 -6.69 -16.76 -17.13
CA MET A 1 -6.29 -17.30 -15.81
C MET A 1 -4.85 -16.87 -15.51
N ASN A 2 -4.59 -15.59 -15.21
CA ASN A 2 -3.23 -15.14 -14.82
C ASN A 2 -3.15 -13.79 -14.08
N ASP A 3 -4.19 -12.97 -14.08
CA ASP A 3 -4.09 -11.61 -13.54
C ASP A 3 -4.13 -11.53 -12.00
N THR A 4 -4.89 -12.41 -11.33
CA THR A 4 -4.98 -12.43 -9.85
C THR A 4 -3.65 -12.80 -9.19
N ARG A 5 -2.89 -13.72 -9.77
CA ARG A 5 -1.54 -14.09 -9.29
C ARG A 5 -0.56 -12.91 -9.32
N ASN A 6 -0.79 -11.95 -10.21
CA ASN A 6 0.04 -10.76 -10.33
C ASN A 6 -0.34 -9.72 -9.27
N LEU A 7 -1.64 -9.55 -9.00
CA LEU A 7 -2.12 -8.62 -7.97
C LEU A 7 -1.66 -9.03 -6.57
N ASP A 8 -1.80 -10.32 -6.19
CA ASP A 8 -1.37 -10.79 -4.87
C ASP A 8 0.14 -10.57 -4.63
N LYS A 9 0.95 -10.71 -5.69
CA LYS A 9 2.39 -10.45 -5.63
C LYS A 9 2.66 -8.96 -5.42
N ILE A 10 1.98 -8.10 -6.18
CA ILE A 10 2.08 -6.64 -6.03
C ILE A 10 1.70 -6.20 -4.62
N LEU A 11 0.59 -6.73 -4.07
CA LEU A 11 0.14 -6.39 -2.72
C LEU A 11 1.19 -6.79 -1.65
N LYS A 12 1.78 -7.98 -1.77
CA LYS A 12 2.87 -8.41 -0.87
C LYS A 12 4.13 -7.54 -0.98
N GLU A 13 4.50 -7.10 -2.17
CA GLU A 13 5.64 -6.19 -2.36
C GLU A 13 5.34 -4.82 -1.72
N VAL A 14 4.11 -4.35 -1.87
CA VAL A 14 3.64 -3.06 -1.35
C VAL A 14 3.56 -3.03 0.18
N GLU A 15 3.17 -4.13 0.83
CA GLU A 15 3.20 -4.27 2.30
C GLU A 15 4.60 -4.01 2.88
N ASN A 16 5.63 -4.47 2.17
CA ASN A 16 7.03 -4.33 2.56
C ASN A 16 7.65 -2.99 2.13
N THR A 17 6.93 -2.18 1.36
CA THR A 17 7.39 -0.88 0.88
C THR A 17 7.19 0.21 1.93
N ASN A 18 8.07 1.21 1.93
CA ASN A 18 7.93 2.39 2.79
C ASN A 18 6.73 3.25 2.34
N LEU A 19 5.81 3.56 3.27
CA LEU A 19 4.61 4.35 2.98
C LEU A 19 4.91 5.74 2.40
N GLN A 20 6.01 6.37 2.83
CA GLN A 20 6.41 7.67 2.30
C GLN A 20 6.81 7.58 0.82
N VAL A 21 7.43 6.47 0.42
CA VAL A 21 7.80 6.23 -0.99
C VAL A 21 6.53 6.09 -1.83
N LEU A 22 5.55 5.28 -1.39
CA LEU A 22 4.27 5.14 -2.09
C LEU A 22 3.51 6.45 -2.22
N MET A 23 3.45 7.24 -1.13
CA MET A 23 2.80 8.54 -1.13
C MET A 23 3.51 9.53 -2.06
N ASN A 24 4.84 9.60 -2.01
CA ASN A 24 5.62 10.47 -2.89
C ASN A 24 5.45 10.07 -4.36
N SER A 25 5.43 8.78 -4.68
CA SER A 25 5.15 8.29 -6.03
C SER A 25 3.76 8.70 -6.49
N ALA A 26 2.74 8.56 -5.63
CA ALA A 26 1.37 8.97 -5.97
C ALA A 26 1.24 10.49 -6.21
N LEU A 27 1.92 11.31 -5.39
CA LEU A 27 1.88 12.76 -5.51
C LEU A 27 2.53 13.28 -6.80
N ASN A 28 3.63 12.64 -7.23
CA ASN A 28 4.40 13.04 -8.41
C ASN A 28 3.94 12.37 -9.71
N GLU A 29 3.02 11.41 -9.66
CA GLU A 29 2.48 10.76 -10.86
C GLU A 29 1.53 11.69 -11.62
N GLN A 30 1.81 11.88 -12.92
CA GLN A 30 1.05 12.75 -13.81
C GLN A 30 -0.15 12.02 -14.42
N ASN A 31 -0.02 10.71 -14.65
CA ASN A 31 -1.11 9.91 -15.19
C ASN A 31 -2.19 9.70 -14.10
N PRO A 32 -3.43 10.14 -14.31
CA PRO A 32 -4.47 10.11 -13.28
C PRO A 32 -4.85 8.68 -12.86
N ASP A 33 -4.79 7.71 -13.77
CA ASP A 33 -5.15 6.33 -13.45
C ASP A 33 -4.03 5.62 -12.69
N LYS A 34 -2.76 5.86 -13.06
CA LYS A 34 -1.62 5.37 -12.27
C LYS A 34 -1.59 5.99 -10.88
N LYS A 35 -1.91 7.27 -10.77
CA LYS A 35 -2.02 7.96 -9.48
C LYS A 35 -3.08 7.32 -8.57
N LYS A 36 -4.26 6.99 -9.12
CA LYS A 36 -5.30 6.26 -8.38
C LYS A 36 -4.80 4.91 -7.87
N VAL A 37 -4.11 4.14 -8.71
CA VAL A 37 -3.54 2.84 -8.32
C VAL A 37 -2.51 3.02 -7.19
N LEU A 38 -1.60 3.97 -7.30
CA LEU A 38 -0.59 4.23 -6.27
C LEU A 38 -1.21 4.65 -4.94
N LEU A 39 -2.27 5.47 -4.96
CA LEU A 39 -3.02 5.83 -3.76
C LEU A 39 -3.72 4.61 -3.14
N ALA A 40 -4.33 3.74 -3.95
CA ALA A 40 -4.96 2.52 -3.45
C ALA A 40 -3.92 1.57 -2.80
N LEU A 41 -2.74 1.43 -3.41
CA LEU A 41 -1.63 0.65 -2.86
C LEU A 41 -1.09 1.26 -1.54
N TYR A 42 -0.98 2.59 -1.47
CA TYR A 42 -0.63 3.30 -0.24
C TYR A 42 -1.63 3.00 0.89
N THR A 43 -2.94 3.16 0.63
CA THR A 43 -3.99 2.90 1.62
C THR A 43 -3.97 1.45 2.08
N TYR A 44 -3.83 0.50 1.14
CA TYR A 44 -3.71 -0.92 1.47
C TYR A 44 -2.52 -1.21 2.41
N ALA A 45 -1.33 -0.69 2.10
CA ALA A 45 -0.15 -0.87 2.95
C ALA A 45 -0.30 -0.19 4.32
N LEU A 46 -0.97 0.97 4.39
CA LEU A 46 -1.25 1.67 5.64
C LEU A 46 -2.13 0.82 6.55
N ASP A 47 -3.23 0.30 6.01
CA ASP A 47 -4.17 -0.56 6.74
C ASP A 47 -3.45 -1.79 7.30
N LYS A 48 -2.59 -2.45 6.51
CA LYS A 48 -1.81 -3.62 6.98
C LYS A 48 -0.86 -3.29 8.12
N LYS A 49 -0.18 -2.14 8.06
CA LYS A 49 0.69 -1.70 9.16
C LYS A 49 -0.11 -1.34 10.41
N GLN A 50 -1.31 -0.78 10.25
CA GLN A 50 -2.22 -0.51 11.37
C GLN A 50 -2.69 -1.81 12.04
N ASP A 51 -3.10 -2.81 11.25
CA ASP A 51 -3.46 -4.15 11.74
C ASP A 51 -2.33 -4.75 12.58
N GLU A 52 -1.08 -4.67 12.10
CA GLU A 52 0.09 -5.13 12.86
C GLU A 52 0.26 -4.37 14.19
N LEU A 53 0.11 -3.05 14.18
CA LEU A 53 0.27 -2.22 15.39
C LEU A 53 -0.80 -2.52 16.44
N ILE A 54 -2.06 -2.67 16.01
CA ILE A 54 -3.19 -3.03 16.86
C ILE A 54 -2.95 -4.42 17.48
N ASN A 55 -2.58 -5.40 16.66
CA ASN A 55 -2.33 -6.77 17.11
C ASN A 55 -1.13 -6.89 18.05
N ARG A 56 -0.17 -5.96 17.99
CA ARG A 56 0.96 -5.90 18.92
C ARG A 56 0.58 -5.37 20.32
N LYS A 57 -0.69 -5.02 20.58
CA LYS A 57 -1.21 -4.42 21.84
C LYS A 57 -0.48 -3.15 22.29
N LYS A 58 0.31 -2.52 21.39
CA LYS A 58 1.07 -1.30 21.67
C LYS A 58 0.38 -0.04 21.15
N PHE A 59 -0.78 -0.19 20.51
CA PHE A 59 -1.55 0.94 20.02
C PHE A 59 -2.35 1.55 21.18
N VAL A 60 -1.83 2.64 21.74
CA VAL A 60 -2.52 3.53 22.68
C VAL A 60 -2.55 4.90 22.00
N ILE A 61 -3.76 5.45 21.85
CA ILE A 61 -4.03 6.77 21.25
C ILE A 61 -3.85 7.86 22.31
#